data_AF-A0A0F9CM04-F1
#
_entry.id   AF-A0A0F9CM04-F1
#
_cell.length_a   1.000
_cell.length_b   1.000
_cell.length_c   1.000
_cell.angle_alpha   90.00
_cell.angle_beta   90.00
_cell.angle_gamma   90.00
#
_symmetry.space_group_name_H-M   'P 1'
#
loop_
_entity.id
_entity.type
_entity.pdbx_description
1 polymer ?
#
loop_
_entity_poly.entity_id
_entity_poly.type
_entity_poly.pdbx_seq_one_letter_code
_entity_poly.pdbx_strand_id
1 'polypeptide(L)'
;EHLLDHIEEWIILGRYTLSLEKDEHATELTPFRFNNVELAKDIYTQLRSCFSCNAPKQIEQALHSFFSTPLFDKWEGKQVFTSKYEDIFIKKKFKYSVKGIKYIIPKIYKGFRAAIRELRKELEETKSHFNKIKYLVLMNPVNMKPYHRTKLRRYLKEFPWLRSYRKLLVRFYYQFRLPPEKREPLSFLSRLITDTSHPWLRSAIQTLIENEENVFQFQHFPKKFPKVKFSKSIKVVNESVNKLVNQLYRTQCGMRTLENIRMRVSNRLNCPIMISPALLEKIK
;
A
#
# COMPACT_ATOMS: atom_id res chain seq x y z
N GLU A 1 -4.34 7.75 -10.97
CA GLU A 1 -4.71 8.56 -9.79
C GLU A 1 -6.12 8.22 -9.33
N HIS A 2 -7.12 8.22 -10.23
CA HIS A 2 -8.53 7.89 -9.92
C HIS A 2 -8.81 6.67 -9.01
N LEU A 3 -8.12 5.52 -9.17
CA LEU A 3 -8.41 4.33 -8.35
C LEU A 3 -8.12 4.52 -6.84
N LEU A 4 -7.01 5.20 -6.51
CA LEU A 4 -6.63 5.40 -5.11
C LEU A 4 -7.54 6.45 -4.46
N ASP A 5 -7.83 7.52 -5.20
CA ASP A 5 -8.77 8.56 -4.76
C ASP A 5 -10.16 7.94 -4.52
N HIS A 6 -10.60 7.04 -5.39
CA HIS A 6 -11.90 6.36 -5.25
C HIS A 6 -11.99 5.49 -4.00
N ILE A 7 -10.94 4.71 -3.71
CA ILE A 7 -10.84 3.92 -2.48
C ILE A 7 -10.85 4.83 -1.26
N GLU A 8 -10.14 5.96 -1.32
CA GLU A 8 -10.07 6.91 -0.21
C GLU A 8 -11.44 7.56 0.05
N GLU A 9 -12.19 7.96 -0.98
CA GLU A 9 -13.54 8.50 -0.82
C GLU A 9 -14.49 7.50 -0.14
N TRP A 10 -14.41 6.20 -0.47
CA TRP A 10 -15.14 5.15 0.24
C TRP A 10 -14.72 5.01 1.71
N ILE A 11 -13.44 5.17 2.03
CA ILE A 11 -12.92 5.14 3.41
C ILE A 11 -13.44 6.35 4.19
N ILE A 12 -13.40 7.54 3.57
CA ILE A 12 -13.90 8.79 4.15
C ILE A 12 -15.39 8.67 4.45
N LEU A 13 -16.21 8.22 3.49
CA LEU A 13 -17.64 7.99 3.71
C LEU A 13 -17.88 6.98 4.85
N GLY A 14 -17.12 5.88 4.88
CA GLY A 14 -17.20 4.89 5.95
C GLY A 14 -16.90 5.47 7.34
N ARG A 15 -15.90 6.34 7.46
CA ARG A 15 -15.58 7.05 8.72
C ARG A 15 -16.64 8.07 9.09
N TYR A 16 -17.11 8.86 8.12
CA TYR A 16 -18.14 9.87 8.32
C TYR A 16 -19.43 9.26 8.88
N THR A 17 -19.92 8.16 8.28
CA THR A 17 -21.12 7.47 8.78
C THR A 17 -20.95 6.96 10.21
N LEU A 18 -19.77 6.42 10.55
CA LEU A 18 -19.46 5.98 11.91
C LEU A 18 -19.46 7.12 12.93
N SER A 19 -18.90 8.28 12.59
CA SER A 19 -18.90 9.44 13.50
C SER A 19 -20.33 9.99 13.70
N LEU A 20 -21.14 10.06 12.64
CA LEU A 20 -22.54 10.47 12.74
C LEU A 20 -23.40 9.52 13.60
N GLU A 21 -23.07 8.23 13.66
CA GLU A 21 -23.77 7.25 14.51
C GLU A 21 -23.38 7.36 15.99
N LYS A 22 -22.25 8.00 16.29
CA LYS A 22 -21.75 8.23 17.65
C LYS A 22 -22.09 9.61 18.19
N ASP A 23 -22.88 10.38 17.44
CA ASP A 23 -23.18 11.79 17.73
C ASP A 23 -21.90 12.66 17.87
N GLU A 24 -20.81 12.24 17.24
CA GLU A 24 -19.59 13.04 17.15
C GLU A 24 -19.83 14.19 16.14
N HIS A 25 -19.21 15.35 16.37
CA HIS A 25 -19.19 16.43 15.38
C HIS A 25 -18.48 15.96 14.11
N ALA A 26 -19.25 15.57 13.11
CA ALA A 26 -18.74 15.25 11.79
C ALA A 26 -18.64 16.54 10.97
N THR A 27 -17.45 16.84 10.47
CA THR A 27 -17.24 17.95 9.53
C THR A 27 -18.07 17.70 8.28
N GLU A 28 -18.67 18.76 7.73
CA GLU A 28 -19.42 18.68 6.49
C GLU A 28 -18.51 18.19 5.36
N LEU A 29 -18.93 17.12 4.69
CA LEU A 29 -18.15 16.54 3.60
C LEU A 29 -18.36 17.38 2.34
N THR A 30 -17.26 17.82 1.74
CA THR A 30 -17.27 18.30 0.35
C THR A 30 -17.86 17.22 -0.55
N PRO A 31 -18.52 17.60 -1.67
CA PRO A 31 -19.05 16.63 -2.61
C PRO A 31 -17.98 15.62 -3.04
N PHE A 32 -18.34 14.34 -3.03
CA PHE A 32 -17.47 13.28 -3.53
C PHE A 32 -17.31 13.41 -5.04
N ARG A 33 -16.11 13.10 -5.56
CA ARG A 33 -15.84 13.15 -6.99
C ARG A 33 -16.43 11.97 -7.73
N PHE A 34 -16.60 10.83 -7.05
CA PHE A 34 -17.14 9.61 -7.65
C PHE A 34 -18.65 9.49 -7.38
N ASN A 35 -19.45 9.49 -8.45
CA ASN A 35 -20.91 9.47 -8.39
C ASN A 35 -21.47 8.33 -7.53
N ASN A 36 -20.85 7.15 -7.54
CA ASN A 36 -21.33 6.03 -6.74
C ASN A 36 -21.07 6.21 -5.23
N VAL A 37 -20.03 6.96 -4.84
CA VAL A 37 -19.78 7.34 -3.45
C VAL A 37 -20.77 8.41 -3.00
N GLU A 38 -21.02 9.44 -3.83
CA GLU A 38 -22.03 10.47 -3.53
C GLU A 38 -23.43 9.84 -3.42
N LEU A 39 -23.80 8.94 -4.34
CA LEU A 39 -25.06 8.21 -4.25
C LEU A 39 -25.17 7.43 -2.93
N ALA A 40 -24.09 6.76 -2.49
CA ALA A 40 -24.10 6.04 -1.22
C ALA A 40 -24.26 6.98 -0.01
N LYS A 41 -23.70 8.20 -0.06
CA LYS A 41 -23.92 9.25 0.93
C LYS A 41 -25.39 9.71 0.96
N ASP A 42 -26.03 9.85 -0.20
CA ASP A 42 -27.46 10.18 -0.29
C ASP A 42 -28.32 9.07 0.30
N ILE A 43 -28.02 7.81 -0.03
CA ILE A 43 -28.68 6.63 0.56
C ILE A 43 -28.55 6.65 2.09
N TYR A 44 -27.36 6.95 2.62
CA TYR A 44 -27.16 7.03 4.06
C TYR A 44 -27.97 8.17 4.70
N THR A 45 -28.02 9.33 4.05
CA THR A 45 -28.79 10.48 4.52
C THR A 45 -30.28 10.15 4.59
N GLN A 46 -30.81 9.47 3.57
CA GLN A 46 -32.20 8.98 3.56
C GLN A 46 -32.45 7.87 4.60
N LEU A 47 -31.47 7.01 4.87
CA LEU A 47 -31.59 6.05 5.98
C LEU A 47 -31.70 6.78 7.32
N ARG A 48 -30.88 7.81 7.57
CA ARG A 48 -30.98 8.62 8.80
C ARG A 48 -32.32 9.33 8.92
N SER A 49 -32.86 9.88 7.83
CA SER A 49 -34.17 10.53 7.84
C SER A 49 -35.28 9.55 8.23
N CYS A 50 -35.23 8.29 7.75
CA CYS A 50 -36.16 7.23 8.14
C CYS A 50 -36.14 6.94 9.64
N PHE A 51 -35.00 7.15 10.30
CA PHE A 51 -34.82 6.91 11.74
C PHE A 51 -35.09 8.11 12.62
N SER A 52 -35.43 9.27 12.04
CA SER A 52 -35.81 10.46 12.80
C SER A 52 -37.17 10.33 13.51
N CYS A 53 -38.00 9.39 13.07
CA CYS A 53 -39.30 9.11 13.68
C CYS A 53 -39.18 8.29 14.97
N ASN A 54 -39.94 8.66 16.01
CA ASN A 54 -39.92 7.97 17.30
C ASN A 54 -40.73 6.65 17.33
N ALA A 55 -41.68 6.46 16.39
CA ALA A 55 -42.60 5.34 16.42
C ALA A 55 -42.12 4.15 15.55
N PRO A 56 -42.07 2.91 16.08
CA PRO A 56 -41.63 1.72 15.34
C PRO A 56 -42.30 1.51 13.99
N LYS A 57 -43.62 1.67 13.94
CA LYS A 57 -44.42 1.48 12.72
C LYS A 57 -44.11 2.55 11.66
N GLN A 58 -43.83 3.78 12.08
CA GLN A 58 -43.45 4.86 11.16
C GLN A 58 -42.07 4.61 10.55
N ILE A 59 -41.12 4.12 11.36
CA ILE A 59 -39.79 3.74 10.84
C ILE A 59 -39.91 2.62 9.81
N GLU A 60 -40.70 1.60 10.09
CA GLU A 60 -40.95 0.49 9.15
C GLU A 60 -41.55 0.99 7.82
N GLN A 61 -42.58 1.85 7.89
CA GLN A 61 -43.22 2.44 6.71
C GLN A 61 -42.28 3.37 5.93
N ALA A 62 -41.48 4.17 6.63
CA ALA A 62 -40.50 5.07 6.01
C ALA A 62 -39.43 4.28 5.26
N LEU A 63 -38.90 3.20 5.86
CA LEU A 63 -37.94 2.32 5.20
C LEU A 63 -38.55 1.62 3.97
N HIS A 64 -39.77 1.09 4.09
CA HIS A 64 -40.46 0.46 2.95
C HIS A 64 -40.68 1.43 1.79
N SER A 65 -41.11 2.65 2.10
CA SER A 65 -41.26 3.73 1.11
C SER A 65 -39.91 4.06 0.47
N PHE A 66 -38.86 4.21 1.28
CA PHE A 66 -37.51 4.51 0.79
C PHE A 66 -36.96 3.41 -0.13
N PHE A 67 -37.13 2.14 0.22
CA PHE A 67 -36.66 1.01 -0.60
C PHE A 67 -37.39 0.86 -1.93
N SER A 68 -38.54 1.53 -2.07
CA SER A 68 -39.30 1.59 -3.33
C SER A 68 -38.93 2.81 -4.20
N THR A 69 -37.98 3.64 -3.75
CA THR A 69 -37.57 4.83 -4.50
C THR A 69 -36.57 4.50 -5.62
N PRO A 70 -36.58 5.27 -6.73
CA PRO A 70 -35.58 5.13 -7.78
C PRO A 70 -34.14 5.35 -7.30
N LEU A 71 -33.95 6.12 -6.22
CA LEU A 71 -32.65 6.35 -5.61
C LEU A 71 -32.05 5.04 -5.08
N PHE A 72 -32.85 4.29 -4.32
CA PHE A 72 -32.43 2.99 -3.77
C PHE A 72 -32.28 1.93 -4.86
N ASP A 73 -33.17 1.93 -5.86
CA ASP A 73 -33.11 0.98 -6.97
C ASP A 73 -31.85 1.13 -7.84
N LYS A 74 -31.36 2.36 -8.02
CA LYS A 74 -30.15 2.64 -8.79
C LYS A 74 -28.85 2.40 -8.02
N TRP A 75 -28.93 2.16 -6.71
CA TRP A 75 -27.74 1.98 -5.89
C TRP A 75 -27.15 0.57 -6.04
N GLU A 76 -25.90 0.49 -6.50
CA GLU A 76 -25.16 -0.77 -6.70
C GLU A 76 -25.09 -1.63 -5.44
N GLY A 77 -25.07 -1.00 -4.26
CA GLY A 77 -25.04 -1.69 -2.96
C GLY A 77 -26.36 -2.34 -2.53
N LYS A 78 -27.46 -2.13 -3.29
CA LYS A 78 -28.81 -2.59 -2.94
C LYS A 78 -28.87 -4.07 -2.62
N GLN A 79 -28.34 -4.94 -3.47
CA GLN A 79 -28.45 -6.39 -3.30
C GLN A 79 -27.84 -6.87 -1.97
N VAL A 80 -26.62 -6.39 -1.67
CA VAL A 80 -25.91 -6.73 -0.43
C VAL A 80 -26.65 -6.15 0.77
N PHE A 81 -27.12 -4.90 0.67
CA PHE A 81 -27.87 -4.27 1.74
C PHE A 81 -29.19 -5.00 2.05
N THR A 82 -30.00 -5.28 1.03
CA THR A 82 -31.30 -5.96 1.17
C THR A 82 -31.12 -7.33 1.82
N SER A 83 -30.13 -8.11 1.38
CA SER A 83 -29.81 -9.39 2.03
C SER A 83 -29.46 -9.22 3.52
N LYS A 84 -28.67 -8.19 3.89
CA LYS A 84 -28.35 -7.91 5.30
C LYS A 84 -29.54 -7.40 6.09
N TYR A 85 -30.45 -6.67 5.45
CA TYR A 85 -31.68 -6.15 6.04
C TYR A 85 -32.65 -7.30 6.34
N GLU A 86 -32.92 -8.16 5.36
CA GLU A 86 -33.79 -9.34 5.52
C GLU A 86 -33.28 -10.30 6.60
N ASP A 87 -31.96 -10.51 6.69
CA ASP A 87 -31.31 -11.31 7.74
C ASP A 87 -31.65 -10.84 9.17
N ILE A 88 -31.99 -9.56 9.37
CA ILE A 88 -32.40 -9.02 10.67
C ILE A 88 -33.73 -9.63 11.11
N PHE A 89 -34.66 -9.83 10.17
CA PHE A 89 -36.02 -10.26 10.46
C PHE A 89 -36.18 -11.78 10.30
N ILE A 90 -35.57 -12.38 9.28
CA ILE A 90 -35.69 -13.81 9.00
C ILE A 90 -34.81 -14.62 9.97
N LYS A 91 -33.49 -14.38 9.95
CA LYS A 91 -32.54 -15.19 10.73
C LYS A 91 -32.53 -14.80 12.21
N LYS A 92 -32.55 -13.49 12.50
CA LYS A 92 -32.45 -12.99 13.87
C LYS A 92 -33.80 -12.74 14.54
N LYS A 93 -34.92 -12.88 13.80
CA LYS A 93 -36.29 -12.81 14.32
C LYS A 93 -36.62 -11.53 15.08
N PHE A 94 -35.97 -10.41 14.75
CA PHE A 94 -36.33 -9.12 15.32
C PHE A 94 -37.70 -8.68 14.81
N LYS A 95 -38.39 -7.86 15.62
CA LYS A 95 -39.67 -7.24 15.26
C LYS A 95 -39.62 -5.74 15.54
N TYR A 96 -40.31 -4.95 14.71
CA TYR A 96 -40.47 -3.52 14.93
C TYR A 96 -41.28 -3.24 16.21
N SER A 97 -40.56 -3.03 17.29
CA SER A 97 -41.09 -2.67 18.62
C SER A 97 -40.14 -1.66 19.26
N VAL A 98 -40.61 -0.94 20.28
CA VAL A 98 -39.80 0.07 20.98
C VAL A 98 -38.46 -0.52 21.47
N LYS A 99 -38.49 -1.73 22.05
CA LYS A 99 -37.28 -2.46 22.45
C LYS A 99 -36.48 -2.96 21.25
N GLY A 100 -37.16 -3.42 20.19
CA GLY A 100 -36.53 -3.97 18.98
C GLY A 100 -35.71 -2.94 18.19
N ILE A 101 -36.21 -1.70 18.05
CA ILE A 101 -35.57 -0.63 17.28
C ILE A 101 -34.13 -0.38 17.75
N LYS A 102 -33.90 -0.39 19.07
CA LYS A 102 -32.56 -0.24 19.68
C LYS A 102 -31.54 -1.22 19.12
N TYR A 103 -31.97 -2.40 18.68
CA TYR A 103 -31.11 -3.42 18.09
C TYR A 103 -31.19 -3.47 16.56
N ILE A 104 -32.30 -3.05 15.97
CA ILE A 104 -32.52 -3.04 14.51
C ILE A 104 -31.70 -1.93 13.86
N ILE A 105 -31.79 -0.68 14.33
CA ILE A 105 -31.12 0.47 13.70
C ILE A 105 -29.60 0.25 13.54
N PRO A 106 -28.84 -0.14 14.60
CA PRO A 106 -27.41 -0.39 14.45
C PRO A 106 -27.09 -1.52 13.46
N LYS A 107 -27.99 -2.50 13.31
CA LYS A 107 -27.83 -3.59 12.34
C LYS A 107 -28.09 -3.12 10.91
N ILE A 108 -29.03 -2.20 10.70
CA ILE A 108 -29.28 -1.60 9.39
C ILE A 108 -28.06 -0.79 8.95
N TYR A 109 -27.51 0.07 9.81
CA TYR A 109 -26.26 0.78 9.53
C TYR A 109 -25.08 -0.17 9.28
N LYS A 110 -25.00 -1.27 10.03
CA LYS A 110 -24.01 -2.32 9.76
C LYS A 110 -24.21 -2.99 8.39
N GLY A 111 -25.47 -3.14 7.94
CA GLY A 111 -25.82 -3.60 6.60
C GLY A 111 -25.36 -2.64 5.52
N PHE A 112 -25.62 -1.34 5.69
CA PHE A 112 -25.12 -0.29 4.81
C PHE A 112 -23.59 -0.30 4.66
N ARG A 113 -22.86 -0.36 5.79
CA ARG A 113 -21.40 -0.50 5.77
C ARG A 113 -20.91 -1.81 5.16
N ALA A 114 -21.70 -2.88 5.20
CA ALA A 114 -21.35 -4.12 4.51
C ALA A 114 -21.47 -3.94 2.98
N ALA A 115 -22.51 -3.28 2.51
CA ALA A 115 -22.69 -2.96 1.09
C ALA A 115 -21.54 -2.07 0.56
N ILE A 116 -21.19 -0.98 1.26
CA ILE A 116 -20.05 -0.13 0.89
C ILE A 116 -18.74 -0.94 0.82
N ARG A 117 -18.50 -1.83 1.80
CA ARG A 117 -17.29 -2.65 1.80
C ARG A 117 -17.22 -3.59 0.61
N GLU A 118 -18.35 -4.13 0.17
CA GLU A 118 -18.39 -4.97 -1.03
C GLU A 118 -18.11 -4.14 -2.29
N LEU A 119 -18.69 -2.96 -2.43
CA LEU A 119 -18.39 -2.04 -3.55
C LEU A 119 -16.91 -1.64 -3.59
N ARG A 120 -16.30 -1.42 -2.42
CA ARG A 120 -14.88 -1.08 -2.31
C ARG A 120 -13.95 -2.26 -2.62
N LYS A 121 -14.41 -3.49 -2.41
CA LYS A 121 -13.60 -4.71 -2.52
C LYS A 121 -13.04 -4.89 -3.93
N GLU A 122 -13.84 -4.66 -4.97
CA GLU A 122 -13.37 -4.78 -6.37
C GLU A 122 -12.23 -3.80 -6.67
N LEU A 123 -12.32 -2.58 -6.14
CA LEU A 123 -11.27 -1.56 -6.27
C LEU A 123 -10.00 -1.98 -5.51
N GLU A 124 -10.15 -2.50 -4.29
CA GLU A 124 -9.03 -3.01 -3.49
C GLU A 124 -8.36 -4.25 -4.12
N GLU A 125 -9.14 -5.14 -4.72
CA GLU A 125 -8.65 -6.30 -5.46
C GLU A 125 -7.85 -5.85 -6.69
N THR A 126 -8.36 -4.87 -7.45
CA THR A 126 -7.64 -4.26 -8.58
C THR A 126 -6.33 -3.62 -8.12
N LYS A 127 -6.34 -2.86 -7.03
CA LYS A 127 -5.13 -2.27 -6.41
C LYS A 127 -4.14 -3.34 -5.98
N SER A 128 -4.61 -4.38 -5.32
CA SER A 128 -3.79 -5.51 -4.84
C SER A 128 -3.15 -6.27 -6.00
N HIS A 129 -3.93 -6.55 -7.04
CA HIS A 129 -3.47 -7.20 -8.25
C HIS A 129 -2.41 -6.37 -8.97
N PHE A 130 -2.66 -5.07 -9.16
CA PHE A 130 -1.66 -4.15 -9.73
C PHE A 130 -0.38 -4.11 -8.90
N ASN A 131 -0.47 -4.04 -7.56
CA ASN A 131 0.70 -4.03 -6.69
C ASN A 131 1.57 -5.29 -6.83
N LYS A 132 0.94 -6.46 -7.00
CA LYS A 132 1.66 -7.72 -7.28
C LYS A 132 2.40 -7.67 -8.61
N ILE A 133 1.81 -6.99 -9.61
CA ILE A 133 2.36 -6.89 -10.97
C ILE A 133 3.49 -5.87 -11.05
N LYS A 134 3.37 -4.74 -10.34
CA LYS A 134 4.34 -3.64 -10.33
C LYS A 134 5.78 -4.15 -10.15
N TYR A 135 5.99 -5.09 -9.23
CA TYR A 135 7.31 -5.69 -9.01
C TYR A 135 7.90 -6.33 -10.26
N LEU A 136 7.09 -7.10 -11.01
CA LEU A 136 7.56 -7.78 -12.22
C LEU A 136 7.88 -6.80 -13.35
N VAL A 137 7.14 -5.70 -13.45
CA VAL A 137 7.43 -4.64 -14.44
C VAL A 137 8.80 -4.00 -14.15
N LEU A 138 9.08 -3.74 -12.87
CA LEU A 138 10.31 -3.09 -12.42
C LEU A 138 11.52 -4.03 -12.31
N MET A 139 11.31 -5.35 -12.27
CA MET A 139 12.38 -6.31 -12.05
C MET A 139 13.43 -6.30 -13.18
N ASN A 140 14.72 -6.31 -12.82
CA ASN A 140 15.81 -6.38 -13.78
C ASN A 140 15.65 -7.63 -14.68
N PRO A 141 15.70 -7.48 -16.03
CA PRO A 141 15.61 -8.60 -16.97
C PRO A 141 16.55 -9.78 -16.68
N VAL A 142 17.75 -9.50 -16.14
CA VAL A 142 18.76 -10.51 -15.80
C VAL A 142 18.30 -11.40 -14.65
N ASN A 143 17.60 -10.81 -13.67
CA ASN A 143 17.11 -11.53 -12.49
C ASN A 143 15.79 -12.28 -12.76
N MET A 144 15.23 -12.15 -13.97
CA MET A 144 13.98 -12.82 -14.33
C MET A 144 14.19 -14.28 -14.72
N LYS A 145 13.68 -15.18 -13.88
CA LYS A 145 13.47 -16.61 -14.19
C LYS A 145 12.39 -16.79 -15.29
N PRO A 146 12.34 -17.95 -15.98
CA PRO A 146 11.38 -18.20 -17.05
C PRO A 146 9.92 -17.92 -16.65
N TYR A 147 9.48 -18.35 -15.48
CA TYR A 147 8.11 -18.11 -15.01
C TYR A 147 7.80 -16.61 -14.77
N HIS A 148 8.79 -15.80 -14.37
CA HIS A 148 8.61 -14.35 -14.26
C HIS A 148 8.31 -13.73 -15.63
N ARG A 149 9.01 -14.18 -16.68
CA ARG A 149 8.82 -13.69 -18.05
C ARG A 149 7.43 -14.04 -18.59
N THR A 150 6.97 -15.26 -18.34
CA THR A 150 5.60 -15.70 -18.72
C THR A 150 4.54 -14.86 -18.02
N LYS A 151 4.66 -14.67 -16.70
CA LYS A 151 3.75 -13.81 -15.92
C LYS A 151 3.76 -12.37 -16.43
N LEU A 152 4.95 -11.79 -16.63
CA LEU A 152 5.09 -10.43 -17.15
C LEU A 152 4.40 -10.28 -18.51
N ARG A 153 4.57 -11.22 -19.45
CA ARG A 153 3.89 -11.18 -20.75
C ARG A 153 2.38 -11.14 -20.60
N ARG A 154 1.81 -11.97 -19.72
CA ARG A 154 0.37 -11.95 -19.43
C ARG A 154 -0.07 -10.59 -18.89
N TYR A 155 0.66 -10.04 -17.93
CA TYR A 155 0.33 -8.74 -17.34
C TYR A 155 0.48 -7.57 -18.30
N LEU A 156 1.44 -7.61 -19.23
CA LEU A 156 1.56 -6.60 -20.28
C LEU A 156 0.47 -6.72 -21.35
N LYS A 157 -0.23 -7.87 -21.44
CA LYS A 157 -1.46 -7.98 -22.24
C LYS A 157 -2.64 -7.34 -21.50
N GLU A 158 -2.76 -7.61 -20.22
CA GLU A 158 -3.80 -7.07 -19.34
C GLU A 158 -3.71 -5.55 -19.15
N PHE A 159 -2.49 -5.01 -19.02
CA PHE A 159 -2.20 -3.59 -18.87
C PHE A 159 -1.27 -3.10 -19.99
N PRO A 160 -1.78 -2.84 -21.21
CA PRO A 160 -0.96 -2.49 -22.36
C PRO A 160 -0.09 -1.24 -22.17
N TRP A 161 -0.57 -0.27 -21.38
CA TRP A 161 0.16 0.96 -21.08
C TRP A 161 1.47 0.72 -20.30
N LEU A 162 1.61 -0.39 -19.56
CA LEU A 162 2.85 -0.75 -18.86
C LEU A 162 3.98 -1.17 -19.81
N ARG A 163 3.68 -1.43 -21.09
CA ARG A 163 4.68 -1.87 -22.08
C ARG A 163 5.75 -0.81 -22.34
N SER A 164 5.38 0.47 -22.39
CA SER A 164 6.31 1.58 -22.61
C SER A 164 7.30 1.68 -21.45
N TYR A 165 6.79 1.68 -20.21
CA TYR A 165 7.58 1.65 -18.97
C TYR A 165 8.53 0.44 -18.95
N ARG A 166 8.04 -0.75 -19.32
CA ARG A 166 8.88 -1.94 -19.36
C ARG A 166 10.00 -1.82 -20.39
N LYS A 167 9.73 -1.33 -21.60
CA LYS A 167 10.76 -1.13 -22.64
C LYS A 167 11.85 -0.16 -22.18
N LEU A 168 11.46 0.95 -21.55
CA LEU A 168 12.40 1.95 -21.02
C LEU A 168 13.28 1.37 -19.91
N LEU A 169 12.69 0.61 -18.99
CA LEU A 169 13.45 -0.06 -17.92
C LEU A 169 14.39 -1.14 -18.45
N VAL A 170 13.95 -1.91 -19.46
CA VAL A 170 14.80 -2.89 -20.13
C VAL A 170 16.02 -2.19 -20.73
N ARG A 171 15.82 -1.11 -21.50
CA ARG A 171 16.91 -0.29 -22.06
C ARG A 171 17.85 0.22 -20.96
N PHE A 172 17.29 0.77 -19.88
CA PHE A 172 18.04 1.25 -18.73
C PHE A 172 18.92 0.17 -18.09
N TYR A 173 18.43 -1.04 -17.89
CA TYR A 173 19.25 -2.11 -17.32
C TYR A 173 20.29 -2.66 -18.30
N TYR A 174 19.99 -2.72 -19.60
CA TYR A 174 20.92 -3.26 -20.59
C TYR A 174 22.12 -2.35 -20.85
N GLN A 175 21.98 -1.02 -20.79
CA GLN A 175 23.10 -0.12 -21.02
C GLN A 175 24.24 -0.32 -20.01
N PHE A 176 23.94 -0.71 -18.76
CA PHE A 176 24.97 -0.97 -17.75
C PHE A 176 25.75 -2.27 -17.98
N ARG A 177 25.32 -3.09 -18.95
CA ARG A 177 26.08 -4.24 -19.43
C ARG A 177 27.04 -3.86 -20.56
N LEU A 178 26.87 -2.68 -21.13
CA LEU A 178 27.77 -2.15 -22.15
C LEU A 178 28.96 -1.43 -21.49
N PRO A 179 30.13 -1.44 -22.16
CA PRO A 179 31.23 -0.55 -21.82
C PRO A 179 30.75 0.91 -21.72
N PRO A 180 31.31 1.72 -20.81
CA PRO A 180 30.91 3.11 -20.59
C PRO A 180 30.82 3.94 -21.88
N GLU A 181 31.74 3.72 -22.81
CA GLU A 181 31.85 4.44 -24.09
C GLU A 181 30.68 4.15 -25.04
N LYS A 182 29.98 3.01 -24.82
CA LYS A 182 28.83 2.56 -25.62
C LYS A 182 27.50 2.82 -24.92
N ARG A 183 27.51 3.46 -23.74
CA ARG A 183 26.28 3.78 -23.01
C ARG A 183 25.63 5.01 -23.63
N GLU A 184 24.32 4.95 -23.73
CA GLU A 184 23.52 6.12 -24.12
C GLU A 184 23.28 7.01 -22.90
N PRO A 185 23.12 8.33 -23.09
CA PRO A 185 22.78 9.23 -22.00
C PRO A 185 21.42 8.87 -21.39
N LEU A 186 21.25 9.07 -20.09
CA LEU A 186 20.01 8.79 -19.35
C LEU A 186 18.84 9.71 -19.73
N SER A 187 19.05 10.70 -20.60
CA SER A 187 18.03 11.62 -21.10
C SER A 187 16.80 10.91 -21.69
N PHE A 188 16.92 9.67 -22.18
CA PHE A 188 15.77 8.89 -22.66
C PHE A 188 14.76 8.56 -21.55
N LEU A 189 15.14 8.62 -20.27
CA LEU A 189 14.24 8.40 -19.14
C LEU A 189 13.18 9.50 -19.02
N SER A 190 13.40 10.68 -19.61
CA SER A 190 12.38 11.74 -19.73
C SER A 190 11.07 11.24 -20.34
N ARG A 191 11.12 10.21 -21.19
CA ARG A 191 9.94 9.56 -21.80
C ARG A 191 9.03 8.85 -20.79
N LEU A 192 9.48 8.65 -19.54
CA LEU A 192 8.64 8.16 -18.44
C LEU A 192 7.78 9.27 -17.83
N ILE A 193 8.11 10.54 -18.10
CA ILE A 193 7.38 11.71 -17.62
C ILE A 193 6.30 12.07 -18.64
N THR A 194 5.11 12.33 -18.13
CA THR A 194 3.95 12.90 -18.81
C THR A 194 3.52 14.19 -18.12
N ASP A 195 2.63 14.95 -18.75
CA ASP A 195 2.06 16.18 -18.17
C ASP A 195 1.26 15.92 -16.88
N THR A 196 0.78 14.69 -16.71
CA THR A 196 0.07 14.19 -15.53
C THR A 196 0.97 13.45 -14.53
N SER A 197 2.28 13.36 -14.78
CA SER A 197 3.17 12.62 -13.88
C SER A 197 3.36 13.33 -12.55
N HIS A 198 3.29 12.55 -11.46
CA HIS A 198 3.48 13.03 -10.10
C HIS A 198 4.83 13.77 -9.93
N PRO A 199 4.89 14.88 -9.16
CA PRO A 199 6.13 15.67 -8.96
C PRO A 199 7.33 14.85 -8.49
N TRP A 200 7.11 13.86 -7.63
CA TRP A 200 8.18 12.96 -7.16
C TRP A 200 8.80 12.13 -8.28
N LEU A 201 8.01 11.66 -9.26
CA LEU A 201 8.54 10.91 -10.39
C LEU A 201 9.38 11.83 -11.28
N ARG A 202 8.89 13.05 -11.53
CA ARG A 202 9.62 14.07 -12.28
C ARG A 202 10.96 14.39 -11.61
N SER A 203 10.93 14.69 -10.31
CA SER A 203 12.13 14.96 -9.53
C SER A 203 13.09 13.78 -9.55
N ALA A 204 12.62 12.54 -9.34
CA ALA A 204 13.48 11.36 -9.37
C ALA A 204 14.17 11.15 -10.72
N ILE A 205 13.44 11.31 -11.83
CA ILE A 205 14.00 11.17 -13.18
C ILE A 205 14.98 12.31 -13.47
N GLN A 206 14.60 13.54 -13.15
CA GLN A 206 15.44 14.71 -13.37
C GLN A 206 16.76 14.59 -12.60
N THR A 207 16.70 14.22 -11.32
CA THR A 207 17.88 13.97 -10.50
C THR A 207 18.77 12.88 -11.09
N LEU A 208 18.20 11.79 -11.64
CA LEU A 208 18.98 10.72 -12.28
C LEU A 208 19.69 11.20 -13.55
N ILE A 209 19.04 12.05 -14.34
CA ILE A 209 19.61 12.63 -15.57
C ILE A 209 20.72 13.62 -15.22
N GLU A 210 20.46 14.56 -14.29
CA GLU A 210 21.41 15.58 -13.87
C GLU A 210 22.66 15.00 -13.21
N ASN A 211 22.51 13.89 -12.48
CA ASN A 211 23.59 13.23 -11.77
C ASN A 211 24.12 11.99 -12.49
N GLU A 212 23.83 11.81 -13.78
CA GLU A 212 24.25 10.64 -14.54
C GLU A 212 25.75 10.36 -14.42
N GLU A 213 26.58 11.38 -14.61
CA GLU A 213 28.04 11.24 -14.52
C GLU A 213 28.50 10.82 -13.11
N ASN A 214 27.89 11.43 -12.08
CA ASN A 214 28.25 11.22 -10.68
C ASN A 214 27.82 9.84 -10.15
N VAL A 215 26.67 9.34 -10.60
CA VAL A 215 26.07 8.09 -10.12
C VAL A 215 26.56 6.88 -10.93
N PHE A 216 26.73 7.03 -12.25
CA PHE A 216 26.94 5.89 -13.15
C PHE A 216 28.24 5.93 -13.95
N GLN A 217 28.90 7.07 -14.03
CA GLN A 217 30.21 7.23 -14.71
C GLN A 217 31.34 7.51 -13.71
N PHE A 218 31.33 6.83 -12.57
CA PHE A 218 32.33 6.95 -11.51
C PHE A 218 33.78 6.77 -11.98
N GLN A 219 34.00 6.20 -13.17
CA GLN A 219 35.31 6.06 -13.81
C GLN A 219 35.93 7.41 -14.26
N HIS A 220 35.12 8.46 -14.45
CA HIS A 220 35.60 9.80 -14.82
C HIS A 220 35.81 10.70 -13.60
N PHE A 221 35.28 10.33 -12.44
CA PHE A 221 35.43 11.07 -11.18
C PHE A 221 36.92 11.27 -10.79
N PRO A 222 37.82 10.26 -10.88
CA PRO A 222 39.23 10.45 -10.61
C PRO A 222 39.92 11.38 -11.61
N LYS A 223 39.45 11.42 -12.87
CA LYS A 223 40.00 12.29 -13.92
C LYS A 223 39.55 13.75 -13.76
N LYS A 224 38.28 13.98 -13.39
CA LYS A 224 37.72 15.32 -13.15
C LYS A 224 38.16 15.93 -11.82
N PHE A 225 38.45 15.10 -10.81
CA PHE A 225 38.88 15.53 -9.48
C PHE A 225 40.18 14.85 -9.03
N PRO A 226 41.32 15.10 -9.70
CA PRO A 226 42.58 14.39 -9.42
C PRO A 226 43.15 14.66 -8.02
N LYS A 227 42.75 15.77 -7.38
CA LYS A 227 43.14 16.13 -6.00
C LYS A 227 42.32 15.41 -4.93
N VAL A 228 41.14 14.90 -5.28
CA VAL A 228 40.31 14.10 -4.36
C VAL A 228 40.86 12.68 -4.38
N LYS A 229 41.97 12.45 -3.66
CA LYS A 229 42.42 11.09 -3.34
C LYS A 229 41.25 10.37 -2.69
N PHE A 230 40.90 9.18 -3.20
CA PHE A 230 39.81 8.33 -2.72
C PHE A 230 39.55 8.56 -1.23
N SER A 231 38.53 9.35 -0.93
CA SER A 231 38.09 9.46 0.44
C SER A 231 37.60 8.06 0.82
N LYS A 232 38.05 7.54 1.97
CA LYS A 232 37.51 6.29 2.54
C LYS A 232 35.98 6.34 2.70
N SER A 233 35.36 7.53 2.59
CA SER A 233 33.91 7.74 2.61
C SER A 233 33.20 7.49 1.27
N ILE A 234 33.87 7.48 0.11
CA ILE A 234 33.21 7.13 -1.15
C ILE A 234 33.27 5.63 -1.36
N LYS A 235 32.42 4.91 -0.62
CA LYS A 235 32.14 3.50 -0.86
C LYS A 235 31.15 3.41 -2.01
N VAL A 236 31.57 2.90 -3.16
CA VAL A 236 30.63 2.32 -4.14
C VAL A 236 30.04 1.08 -3.46
N VAL A 237 28.86 1.25 -2.85
CA VAL A 237 28.20 0.19 -2.09
C VAL A 237 27.64 -0.83 -3.08
N ASN A 238 28.40 -1.90 -3.32
CA ASN A 238 27.87 -3.09 -3.97
C ASN A 238 27.04 -3.84 -2.91
N GLU A 239 25.74 -3.54 -2.87
CA GLU A 239 24.82 -3.92 -1.80
C GLU A 239 24.73 -5.45 -1.58
N SER A 240 25.00 -6.23 -2.62
CA SER A 240 25.07 -7.71 -2.58
C SER A 240 26.28 -8.22 -1.80
N VAL A 241 27.46 -7.61 -1.99
CA VAL A 241 28.69 -7.94 -1.25
C VAL A 241 28.56 -7.47 0.20
N ASN A 242 27.94 -6.31 0.42
CA ASN A 242 27.69 -5.79 1.76
C ASN A 242 26.65 -6.59 2.55
N LYS A 243 25.71 -7.33 1.95
CA LYS A 243 24.82 -8.21 2.72
C LYS A 243 25.58 -9.37 3.36
N LEU A 244 26.45 -10.04 2.61
CA LEU A 244 27.28 -11.13 3.13
C LEU A 244 28.29 -10.63 4.15
N VAL A 245 28.94 -9.50 3.88
CA VAL A 245 29.87 -8.86 4.83
C VAL A 245 29.14 -8.31 6.05
N ASN A 246 27.98 -7.68 5.93
CA ASN A 246 27.18 -7.24 7.08
C ASN A 246 26.57 -8.40 7.85
N GLN A 247 26.26 -9.52 7.20
CA GLN A 247 25.80 -10.72 7.88
C GLN A 247 26.96 -11.35 8.66
N LEU A 248 28.14 -11.49 8.06
CA LEU A 248 29.38 -11.90 8.76
C LEU A 248 29.74 -10.93 9.89
N TYR A 249 29.66 -9.63 9.66
CA TYR A 249 29.94 -8.58 10.64
C TYR A 249 28.88 -8.52 11.73
N ARG A 250 27.59 -8.76 11.46
CA ARG A 250 26.56 -8.91 12.50
C ARG A 250 26.73 -10.21 13.28
N THR A 251 27.19 -11.27 12.62
CA THR A 251 27.48 -12.56 13.27
C THR A 251 28.76 -12.47 14.13
N GLN A 252 29.75 -11.65 13.74
CA GLN A 252 31.00 -11.44 14.48
C GLN A 252 30.92 -10.32 15.53
N CYS A 253 30.18 -9.23 15.27
CA CYS A 253 30.14 -8.03 16.11
C CYS A 253 28.83 -7.84 16.87
N GLY A 254 27.77 -8.59 16.57
CA GLY A 254 26.52 -8.60 17.34
C GLY A 254 26.57 -9.43 18.63
N MET A 255 27.75 -9.98 18.99
CA MET A 255 27.93 -10.90 20.11
C MET A 255 29.00 -10.39 21.09
N ARG A 256 28.73 -9.26 21.76
CA ARG A 256 29.69 -8.59 22.65
C ARG A 256 29.30 -8.55 24.13
N THR A 257 28.41 -9.44 24.60
CA THR A 257 28.22 -9.59 26.06
C THR A 257 29.15 -10.69 26.58
N LEU A 258 29.82 -10.42 27.71
CA LEU A 258 30.70 -11.36 28.41
C LEU A 258 30.01 -12.70 28.68
N GLU A 259 28.69 -12.68 28.92
CA GLU A 259 27.85 -13.87 29.13
C GLU A 259 27.82 -14.80 27.92
N ASN A 260 27.70 -14.24 26.71
CA ASN A 260 27.64 -15.02 25.48
C ASN A 260 29.00 -15.66 25.12
N ILE A 261 30.11 -14.98 25.48
CA ILE A 261 31.46 -15.54 25.33
C ILE A 261 31.67 -16.66 26.35
N ARG A 262 31.30 -16.43 27.62
CA ARG A 262 31.41 -17.43 28.70
C ARG A 262 30.64 -18.71 28.39
N MET A 263 29.38 -18.59 27.96
CA MET A 263 28.52 -19.73 27.61
C MET A 263 29.09 -20.55 26.44
N ARG A 264 29.69 -19.89 25.43
CA ARG A 264 30.21 -20.60 24.26
C ARG A 264 31.52 -21.31 24.55
N VAL A 265 32.43 -20.70 25.29
CA VAL A 265 33.70 -21.36 25.64
C VAL A 265 33.42 -22.48 26.65
N SER A 266 32.46 -22.31 27.57
CA SER A 266 32.07 -23.40 28.48
C SER A 266 31.45 -24.58 27.73
N ASN A 267 30.60 -24.32 26.73
CA ASN A 267 29.99 -25.37 25.91
C ASN A 267 31.00 -26.06 24.98
N ARG A 268 32.02 -25.35 24.50
CA ARG A 268 33.06 -25.94 23.65
C ARG A 268 34.09 -26.75 24.42
N LEU A 269 34.41 -26.34 25.64
CA LEU A 269 35.36 -27.04 26.50
C LEU A 269 34.67 -28.02 27.45
N ASN A 270 33.33 -28.10 27.41
CA ASN A 270 32.49 -28.88 28.32
C ASN A 270 32.80 -28.66 29.81
N CYS A 271 33.22 -27.45 30.17
CA CYS A 271 33.57 -27.09 31.53
C CYS A 271 33.14 -25.65 31.86
N PRO A 272 32.66 -25.36 33.08
CA PRO A 272 32.27 -24.01 33.47
C PRO A 272 33.50 -23.12 33.58
N ILE A 273 33.51 -22.02 32.83
CA ILE A 273 34.62 -21.06 32.86
C ILE A 273 34.33 -20.00 33.90
N MET A 274 35.25 -19.82 34.84
CA MET A 274 35.23 -18.72 35.80
C MET A 274 36.19 -17.63 35.34
N ILE A 275 35.68 -16.40 35.22
CA ILE A 275 36.48 -15.24 34.86
C ILE A 275 36.97 -14.61 36.16
N SER A 276 38.27 -14.36 36.25
CA SER A 276 38.90 -13.73 37.41
C SER A 276 38.22 -12.38 37.75
N PRO A 277 37.90 -12.11 39.04
CA PRO A 277 37.32 -10.83 39.46
C PRO A 277 38.17 -9.61 39.05
N ALA A 278 39.50 -9.74 39.08
CA ALA A 278 40.44 -8.68 38.69
C ALA A 278 40.37 -8.32 37.18
N LEU A 279 39.89 -9.25 36.35
CA LEU A 279 39.64 -9.01 34.92
C LEU A 279 38.28 -8.37 34.68
N LEU A 280 37.29 -8.65 35.53
CA LEU A 280 35.96 -8.03 35.47
C LEU A 280 35.99 -6.55 35.86
N GLU A 281 36.83 -6.17 36.82
CA GLU A 281 37.02 -4.78 37.23
C GLU A 281 37.68 -3.91 36.16
N LYS A 282 38.52 -4.49 35.29
CA LYS A 282 39.18 -3.77 34.18
C LYS A 282 38.29 -3.53 32.95
N ILE A 283 37.15 -4.20 32.88
CA ILE A 283 36.24 -4.16 31.72
C ILE A 283 34.99 -3.30 31.99
N LYS A 284 34.73 -2.96 33.26
CA LYS A 284 33.77 -1.91 33.64
C LYS A 284 34.39 -0.53 33.44
#